data_AF-A0A9Q5N2M9-F1
#
_entry.id   AF-A0A9Q5N2M9-F1
#
_cell.length_a   1.000
_cell.length_b   1.000
_cell.length_c   1.000
_cell.angle_alpha   90.00
_cell.angle_beta   90.00
_cell.angle_gamma   90.00
#
_symmetry.space_group_name_H-M   'P 1'
#
loop_
_entity.id
_entity.type
_entity.pdbx_description
1 polymer ?
#
loop_
_entity_poly.entity_id
_entity_poly.type
_entity_poly.pdbx_seq_one_letter_code
_entity_poly.pdbx_strand_id
1 'polypeptide(L)'
;MPPRLRSQAMNSVNELCRDDEFFYTLIVFRVEDSLFRVFREPFIRESEVFSSMFDLPVSEGMKRDGMDEAHPLRLEGIRVVDFRPFLKALHAPQYHEPLSLSQDEWMSVLELSHMWGFDALREQAINQLNASDLNAFRRLRISRKYDIPGWVPKAYSELVNRKEVLTDDEVEELGWVDAFAISRYREQKMEKLVTHFKTGHKRTRRCESGHHNDIPSGCRKSSCRQPIIEEVDDGCEIFDVPGAPKKPRTCLGTWGAWDVPL
;
A
#
# COMPACT_ATOMS: atom_id res chain seq x y z
N MET A 1 3.21 16.92 89.60
CA MET A 1 2.40 16.01 88.77
C MET A 1 1.73 16.81 87.64
N PRO A 2 1.42 16.20 86.48
CA PRO A 2 2.05 16.45 85.16
C PRO A 2 1.30 17.50 84.31
N PRO A 3 1.69 17.72 83.03
CA PRO A 3 0.93 17.04 81.99
C PRO A 3 1.74 16.44 80.83
N ARG A 4 1.06 15.46 80.23
CA ARG A 4 1.41 14.66 79.06
C ARG A 4 1.48 15.53 77.79
N LEU A 5 2.49 15.31 76.94
CA LEU A 5 2.45 15.61 75.50
C LEU A 5 2.83 14.32 74.78
N ARG A 6 1.83 13.46 74.54
CA ARG A 6 1.07 13.34 73.29
C ARG A 6 1.98 12.91 72.14
N SER A 7 1.97 11.61 71.92
CA SER A 7 2.43 10.93 70.71
C SER A 7 2.04 11.68 69.44
N GLN A 8 3.02 12.00 68.62
CA GLN A 8 2.81 12.06 67.19
C GLN A 8 3.77 11.04 66.57
N ALA A 9 3.27 9.82 66.41
CA ALA A 9 3.79 8.95 65.38
C ALA A 9 3.61 9.71 64.06
N MET A 10 4.72 10.15 63.48
CA MET A 10 4.75 10.60 62.10
C MET A 10 4.34 9.39 61.27
N ASN A 11 3.11 9.41 60.76
CA ASN A 11 2.68 8.48 59.72
C ASN A 11 3.53 8.78 58.50
N SER A 12 4.65 8.06 58.38
CA SER A 12 5.41 7.92 57.15
C SER A 12 4.50 7.21 56.17
N VAL A 13 3.73 7.98 55.39
CA VAL A 13 3.10 7.45 54.18
C VAL A 13 4.28 7.10 53.29
N ASN A 14 4.61 5.81 53.19
CA ASN A 14 5.59 5.35 52.22
C ASN A 14 5.09 5.79 50.84
N GLU A 15 5.74 6.79 50.25
CA GLU A 15 5.57 7.10 48.84
C GLU A 15 6.09 5.89 48.07
N LEU A 16 5.16 5.12 47.52
CA LEU A 16 5.48 3.99 46.67
C LEU A 16 6.08 4.54 45.37
N CYS A 17 7.35 4.24 45.12
CA CYS A 17 7.97 4.55 43.84
C CYS A 17 7.39 3.62 42.76
N ARG A 18 7.00 4.22 41.63
CA ARG A 18 6.66 3.46 40.43
C ARG A 18 7.96 2.97 39.80
N ASP A 19 7.91 1.76 39.26
CA ASP A 19 9.03 1.18 38.55
C ASP A 19 9.12 1.76 37.13
N ASP A 20 10.31 2.15 36.69
CA ASP A 20 10.48 2.81 35.39
C ASP A 20 10.34 1.84 34.21
N GLU A 21 10.50 0.52 34.44
CA GLU A 21 10.50 -0.51 33.39
C GLU A 21 9.15 -1.25 33.30
N PHE A 22 8.48 -1.46 34.44
CA PHE A 22 7.27 -2.29 34.55
C PHE A 22 6.02 -1.57 35.06
N PHE A 23 5.97 -0.23 34.97
CA PHE A 23 4.77 0.56 35.28
C PHE A 23 4.08 1.11 34.03
N TYR A 24 3.25 0.27 33.38
CA TYR A 24 2.57 0.62 32.14
C TYR A 24 1.30 1.44 32.35
N THR A 25 1.05 2.39 31.44
CA THR A 25 -0.23 3.10 31.36
C THR A 25 -1.15 2.40 30.38
N LEU A 26 -2.36 2.05 30.83
CA LEU A 26 -3.39 1.50 29.95
C LEU A 26 -4.31 2.61 29.44
N ILE A 27 -4.83 2.42 28.24
CA ILE A 27 -5.87 3.25 27.64
C ILE A 27 -7.08 2.39 27.26
N VAL A 28 -8.28 2.95 27.43
CA VAL A 28 -9.54 2.32 27.02
C VAL A 28 -10.09 3.02 25.78
N PHE A 29 -10.16 2.30 24.66
CA PHE A 29 -10.84 2.75 23.45
C PHE A 29 -12.27 2.22 23.41
N ARG A 30 -13.20 3.01 22.87
CA ARG A 30 -14.52 2.55 22.44
C ARG A 30 -14.60 2.59 20.92
N VAL A 31 -14.87 1.45 20.31
CA VAL A 31 -15.12 1.30 18.87
C VAL A 31 -16.47 0.61 18.72
N GLU A 32 -17.42 1.25 18.04
CA GLU A 32 -18.82 0.84 18.01
C GLU A 32 -19.35 0.60 19.45
N ASP A 33 -19.79 -0.63 19.73
CA ASP A 33 -20.31 -1.07 21.04
C ASP A 33 -19.29 -1.92 21.83
N SER A 34 -18.02 -1.93 21.40
CA SER A 34 -16.95 -2.70 22.05
C SER A 34 -15.92 -1.79 22.73
N LEU A 35 -15.45 -2.22 23.90
CA LEU A 35 -14.34 -1.61 24.63
C LEU A 35 -13.05 -2.39 24.41
N PHE A 36 -11.94 -1.69 24.18
CA PHE A 36 -10.61 -2.25 24.03
C PHE A 36 -9.69 -1.60 25.05
N ARG A 37 -9.03 -2.41 25.87
CA ARG A 37 -8.04 -1.92 26.85
C ARG A 37 -6.65 -2.39 26.43
N VAL A 38 -5.78 -1.45 26.12
CA VAL A 38 -4.44 -1.70 25.55
C VAL A 38 -3.39 -0.81 26.19
N PHE A 39 -2.10 -1.11 25.98
CA PHE A 39 -1.00 -0.24 26.40
C PHE A 39 -1.05 1.08 25.64
N ARG A 40 -0.82 2.19 26.35
CA ARG A 40 -0.86 3.54 25.79
C ARG A 40 0.44 3.88 25.06
N GLU A 41 1.56 3.34 25.52
CA GLU A 41 2.91 3.67 25.06
C GLU A 41 3.12 3.44 23.55
N PRO A 42 2.66 2.32 22.92
CA PRO A 42 2.77 2.16 21.46
C PRO A 42 2.09 3.28 20.66
N PHE A 43 0.95 3.80 21.14
CA PHE A 43 0.22 4.87 20.46
C PHE A 43 0.95 6.21 20.56
N ILE A 44 1.60 6.50 21.69
CA ILE A 44 2.41 7.71 21.85
C ILE A 44 3.69 7.62 21.01
N ARG A 45 4.36 6.46 21.05
CA ARG A 45 5.66 6.28 20.41
C ARG A 45 5.58 6.27 18.89
N GLU A 46 4.54 5.64 18.34
CA GLU A 46 4.48 5.34 16.91
C GLU A 46 3.53 6.26 16.13
N SER A 47 2.79 7.15 16.81
CA SER A 47 1.89 8.09 16.18
C SER A 47 1.99 9.49 16.80
N GLU A 48 2.38 10.46 15.97
CA GLU A 48 2.38 11.87 16.35
C GLU A 48 0.97 12.40 16.64
N VAL A 49 -0.04 11.85 15.94
CA VAL A 49 -1.45 12.21 16.12
C VAL A 49 -1.90 11.85 17.53
N PHE A 50 -1.66 10.61 17.96
CA PHE A 50 -2.02 10.17 19.30
C PHE A 50 -1.15 10.83 20.37
N SER A 51 0.16 10.95 20.15
CA SER A 51 1.07 11.66 21.05
C SER A 51 0.56 13.08 21.34
N SER A 52 0.29 13.86 20.29
CA SER A 52 -0.22 15.23 20.42
C SER A 52 -1.58 15.28 21.10
N MET A 53 -2.50 14.38 20.76
CA MET A 53 -3.83 14.30 21.38
C MET A 53 -3.73 14.04 22.89
N PHE A 54 -2.78 13.20 23.30
CA PHE A 54 -2.56 12.86 24.70
C PHE A 54 -1.86 13.95 25.50
N ASP A 55 -1.18 14.89 24.85
CA ASP A 55 -0.53 16.03 25.51
C ASP A 55 -1.46 17.22 25.73
N LEU A 56 -2.67 17.19 25.15
CA LEU A 56 -3.64 18.26 25.32
C LEU A 56 -4.04 18.47 26.80
N PRO A 57 -4.15 19.74 27.24
CA PRO A 57 -4.57 20.05 28.60
C PRO A 57 -6.04 19.68 28.78
N VAL A 58 -6.35 19.06 29.92
CA VAL A 58 -7.72 18.71 30.29
C VAL A 58 -8.27 19.82 31.16
N SER A 59 -9.47 20.30 30.86
CA SER A 59 -10.14 21.33 31.67
C SER A 59 -10.31 20.86 33.11
N GLU A 60 -10.19 21.81 34.03
CA GLU A 60 -10.27 21.55 35.47
C GLU A 60 -11.61 20.88 35.83
N GLY A 61 -11.55 19.70 36.45
CA GLY A 61 -12.73 18.90 36.81
C GLY A 61 -13.23 17.91 35.75
N MET A 62 -12.66 17.89 34.54
CA MET A 62 -12.94 16.83 33.55
C MET A 62 -11.94 15.68 33.66
N LYS A 63 -12.44 14.45 33.46
CA LYS A 63 -11.57 13.29 33.25
C LYS A 63 -11.11 13.26 31.80
N ARG A 64 -9.85 12.86 31.59
CA ARG A 64 -9.30 12.64 30.24
C ARG A 64 -9.97 11.43 29.60
N ASP A 65 -10.27 11.55 28.32
CA ASP A 65 -10.75 10.41 27.52
C ASP A 65 -9.71 9.28 27.49
N GLY A 66 -10.20 8.05 27.59
CA GLY A 66 -9.41 6.83 27.59
C GLY A 66 -8.90 6.38 28.96
N MET A 67 -9.22 7.09 30.05
CA MET A 67 -8.75 6.75 31.40
C MET A 67 -9.42 5.51 32.01
N ASP A 68 -10.73 5.36 31.82
CA ASP A 68 -11.52 4.28 32.40
C ASP A 68 -12.69 3.88 31.49
N GLU A 69 -13.39 2.79 31.84
CA GLU A 69 -14.52 2.27 31.05
C GLU A 69 -15.72 3.23 30.99
N ALA A 70 -15.84 4.16 31.95
CA ALA A 70 -16.88 5.19 31.95
C ALA A 70 -16.50 6.38 31.05
N HIS A 71 -15.21 6.58 30.79
CA HIS A 71 -14.66 7.65 29.95
C HIS A 71 -13.70 7.07 28.90
N PRO A 72 -14.18 6.19 27.99
CA PRO A 72 -13.33 5.61 26.96
C PRO A 72 -13.04 6.65 25.87
N LEU A 73 -11.89 6.52 25.22
CA LEU A 73 -11.56 7.29 24.03
C LEU A 73 -12.37 6.73 22.85
N ARG A 74 -13.35 7.51 22.39
CA ARG A 74 -14.29 7.09 21.34
C ARG A 74 -13.67 7.27 19.96
N LEU A 75 -13.62 6.21 19.17
CA LEU A 75 -13.18 6.26 17.78
C LEU A 75 -14.40 6.21 16.87
N GLU A 76 -14.90 7.39 16.48
CA GLU A 76 -16.06 7.51 15.60
C GLU A 76 -15.71 7.14 14.15
N GLY A 77 -16.63 6.46 13.47
CA GLY A 77 -16.44 6.03 12.07
C GLY A 77 -15.53 4.80 11.89
N ILE A 78 -14.99 4.24 12.98
CA ILE A 78 -14.14 3.04 12.94
C ILE A 78 -14.96 1.82 13.34
N ARG A 79 -14.81 0.74 12.59
CA ARG A 79 -15.48 -0.54 12.87
C ARG A 79 -14.58 -1.46 13.68
N VAL A 80 -15.18 -2.33 14.49
CA VAL A 80 -14.45 -3.33 15.26
C VAL A 80 -13.65 -4.29 14.37
N VAL A 81 -14.19 -4.62 13.19
CA VAL A 81 -13.55 -5.51 12.21
C VAL A 81 -12.25 -4.92 11.65
N ASP A 82 -12.13 -3.59 11.63
CA ASP A 82 -10.95 -2.90 11.11
C ASP A 82 -9.93 -2.62 12.23
N PHE A 83 -10.42 -2.26 13.43
CA PHE A 83 -9.57 -1.93 14.57
C PHE A 83 -8.86 -3.13 15.18
N ARG A 84 -9.49 -4.31 15.20
CA ARG A 84 -8.90 -5.51 15.80
C ARG A 84 -7.63 -5.97 15.06
N PRO A 85 -7.60 -6.08 13.72
CA PRO A 85 -6.38 -6.35 12.96
C PRO A 85 -5.28 -5.32 13.18
N PHE A 86 -5.64 -4.04 13.24
CA PHE A 86 -4.70 -2.97 13.55
C PHE A 86 -4.00 -3.20 14.90
N LEU A 87 -4.77 -3.50 15.96
CA LEU A 87 -4.19 -3.82 17.27
C LEU A 87 -3.31 -5.07 17.23
N LYS A 88 -3.75 -6.14 16.55
CA LYS A 88 -2.92 -7.36 16.39
C LYS A 88 -1.57 -7.02 15.75
N ALA A 89 -1.57 -6.21 14.70
CA ALA A 89 -0.36 -5.84 13.98
C ALA A 89 0.55 -4.92 14.82
N LEU A 90 -0.03 -3.93 15.51
CA LEU A 90 0.69 -3.00 16.39
C LEU A 90 1.38 -3.74 17.56
N HIS A 91 0.75 -4.76 18.12
CA HIS A 91 1.28 -5.49 19.26
C HIS A 91 2.08 -6.75 18.89
N ALA A 92 2.10 -7.19 17.64
CA ALA A 92 2.82 -8.39 17.20
C ALA A 92 4.31 -8.43 17.62
N PRO A 93 5.08 -7.32 17.56
CA PRO A 93 6.48 -7.34 17.98
C PRO A 93 6.69 -7.73 19.44
N GLN A 94 5.69 -7.48 20.30
CA GLN A 94 5.78 -7.74 21.75
C GLN A 94 5.58 -9.23 22.08
N TYR A 95 4.84 -9.95 21.25
CA TYR A 95 4.43 -11.33 21.52
C TYR A 95 5.28 -12.37 20.78
N HIS A 96 6.20 -11.95 19.89
CA HIS A 96 7.00 -12.84 19.03
C HIS A 96 6.17 -13.89 18.27
N GLU A 97 4.88 -13.63 18.09
CA GLU A 97 3.97 -14.52 17.39
C GLU A 97 3.99 -14.23 15.89
N PRO A 98 3.94 -15.26 15.03
CA PRO A 98 3.79 -15.06 13.60
C PRO A 98 2.46 -14.36 13.32
N LEU A 99 2.54 -13.11 12.85
CA LEU A 99 1.37 -12.32 12.51
C LEU A 99 0.74 -12.85 11.22
N SER A 100 -0.36 -13.58 11.36
CA SER A 100 -1.19 -14.04 10.24
C SER A 100 -2.45 -13.20 10.15
N LEU A 101 -2.52 -12.36 9.13
CA LEU A 101 -3.69 -11.56 8.78
C LEU A 101 -4.06 -11.81 7.33
N SER A 102 -5.37 -11.81 7.05
CA SER A 102 -5.91 -11.85 5.70
C SER A 102 -5.64 -10.54 4.94
N GLN A 103 -5.86 -10.55 3.63
CA GLN A 103 -5.69 -9.37 2.78
C GLN A 103 -6.59 -8.21 3.22
N ASP A 104 -7.86 -8.46 3.55
CA ASP A 104 -8.79 -7.43 4.00
C ASP A 104 -8.45 -6.89 5.40
N GLU A 105 -7.89 -7.74 6.26
CA GLU A 105 -7.32 -7.31 7.54
C GLU A 105 -6.09 -6.41 7.33
N TRP A 106 -5.18 -6.76 6.41
CA TRP A 106 -4.06 -5.88 6.05
C TRP A 106 -4.50 -4.56 5.41
N MET A 107 -5.60 -4.57 4.66
CA MET A 107 -6.21 -3.33 4.17
C MET A 107 -6.70 -2.45 5.32
N SER A 108 -7.28 -3.05 6.36
CA SER A 108 -7.71 -2.33 7.56
C SER A 108 -6.52 -1.74 8.32
N VAL A 109 -5.44 -2.51 8.46
CA VAL A 109 -4.18 -2.02 9.04
C VAL A 109 -3.64 -0.84 8.23
N LEU A 110 -3.60 -0.94 6.90
CA LEU A 110 -3.14 0.14 6.01
C LEU A 110 -3.98 1.41 6.18
N GLU A 111 -5.31 1.27 6.24
CA GLU A 111 -6.22 2.41 6.37
C GLU A 111 -6.04 3.15 7.70
N LEU A 112 -6.05 2.40 8.81
CA LEU A 112 -5.94 2.99 10.14
C LEU A 112 -4.52 3.52 10.42
N SER A 113 -3.48 2.82 9.97
CA SER A 113 -2.09 3.26 10.10
C SER A 113 -1.84 4.55 9.32
N HIS A 114 -2.37 4.67 8.10
CA HIS A 114 -2.29 5.90 7.32
C HIS A 114 -3.07 7.06 7.98
N MET A 115 -4.30 6.81 8.44
CA MET A 115 -5.14 7.84 9.06
C MET A 115 -4.55 8.39 10.37
N TRP A 116 -3.92 7.54 11.18
CA TRP A 116 -3.35 7.93 12.47
C TRP A 116 -1.84 8.17 12.42
N GLY A 117 -1.20 8.11 11.26
CA GLY A 117 0.23 8.41 11.11
C GLY A 117 1.15 7.39 11.81
N PHE A 118 0.82 6.09 11.73
CA PHE A 118 1.72 5.02 12.15
C PHE A 118 2.59 4.57 10.97
N ASP A 119 3.67 5.31 10.67
CA ASP A 119 4.45 5.11 9.44
C ASP A 119 5.08 3.71 9.33
N ALA A 120 5.68 3.21 10.41
CA ALA A 120 6.28 1.87 10.41
C ALA A 120 5.24 0.77 10.15
N LEU A 121 4.07 0.89 10.78
CA LEU A 121 2.97 -0.06 10.60
C LEU A 121 2.34 0.06 9.20
N ARG A 122 2.27 1.28 8.67
CA ARG A 122 1.84 1.56 7.29
C ARG A 122 2.78 0.88 6.30
N GLU A 123 4.09 1.05 6.45
CA GLU A 123 5.08 0.38 5.59
C GLU A 123 4.98 -1.15 5.67
N GLN A 124 4.78 -1.70 6.87
CA GLN A 124 4.56 -3.13 7.05
C GLN A 124 3.32 -3.61 6.28
N ALA A 125 2.20 -2.88 6.38
CA ALA A 125 0.98 -3.22 5.65
C ALA A 125 1.17 -3.13 4.13
N ILE A 126 1.89 -2.11 3.64
CA ILE A 126 2.27 -1.99 2.22
C ILE A 126 3.08 -3.21 1.78
N ASN A 127 4.10 -3.61 2.54
CA ASN A 127 4.94 -4.75 2.16
C ASN A 127 4.13 -6.05 2.06
N GLN A 128 3.23 -6.28 3.01
CA GLN A 128 2.37 -7.47 3.05
C GLN A 128 1.36 -7.49 1.90
N LEU A 129 0.73 -6.34 1.62
CA LEU A 129 -0.21 -6.22 0.50
C LEU A 129 0.49 -6.30 -0.86
N ASN A 130 1.72 -5.80 -0.99
CA ASN A 130 2.51 -5.90 -2.23
C ASN A 130 2.91 -7.36 -2.54
N ALA A 131 3.11 -8.17 -1.50
CA ALA A 131 3.36 -9.60 -1.62
C ALA A 131 2.10 -10.42 -1.92
N SER A 132 0.91 -9.82 -1.77
CA SER A 132 -0.38 -10.46 -2.06
C SER A 132 -0.78 -10.37 -3.53
N ASP A 133 -1.75 -11.20 -3.94
CA ASP A 133 -2.27 -11.24 -5.32
C ASP A 133 -3.32 -10.14 -5.58
N LEU A 134 -2.93 -8.88 -5.36
CA LEU A 134 -3.76 -7.73 -5.71
C LEU A 134 -3.82 -7.57 -7.23
N ASN A 135 -5.04 -7.61 -7.79
CA ASN A 135 -5.24 -7.27 -9.19
C ASN A 135 -4.84 -5.82 -9.50
N ALA A 136 -4.50 -5.55 -10.75
CA ALA A 136 -3.95 -4.27 -11.19
C ALA A 136 -4.84 -3.06 -10.86
N PHE A 137 -6.16 -3.21 -11.03
CA PHE A 137 -7.14 -2.17 -10.73
C PHE A 137 -7.15 -1.82 -9.23
N ARG A 138 -7.31 -2.84 -8.35
CA ARG A 138 -7.27 -2.66 -6.90
C ARG A 138 -5.95 -2.04 -6.47
N ARG A 139 -4.83 -2.52 -7.03
CA ARG A 139 -3.50 -1.98 -6.73
C ARG A 139 -3.40 -0.50 -7.07
N LEU A 140 -3.88 -0.08 -8.25
CA LEU A 140 -3.89 1.33 -8.64
C LEU A 140 -4.78 2.15 -7.70
N ARG A 141 -6.02 1.70 -7.45
CA ARG A 141 -6.96 2.37 -6.56
C ARG A 141 -6.38 2.59 -5.15
N ILE A 142 -5.80 1.55 -4.55
CA ILE A 142 -5.16 1.61 -3.23
C ILE A 142 -3.96 2.56 -3.28
N SER A 143 -3.13 2.47 -4.33
CA SER A 143 -1.96 3.33 -4.45
C SER A 143 -2.30 4.81 -4.53
N ARG A 144 -3.43 5.18 -5.15
CA ARG A 144 -3.92 6.55 -5.18
C ARG A 144 -4.52 6.97 -3.85
N LYS A 145 -5.37 6.12 -3.25
CA LYS A 145 -6.07 6.42 -2.00
C LYS A 145 -5.12 6.67 -0.83
N TYR A 146 -4.04 5.91 -0.73
CA TYR A 146 -3.12 5.95 0.42
C TYR A 146 -1.72 6.48 0.08
N ASP A 147 -1.56 7.13 -1.08
CA ASP A 147 -0.31 7.70 -1.59
C ASP A 147 0.88 6.71 -1.57
N ILE A 148 0.79 5.66 -2.39
CA ILE A 148 1.81 4.61 -2.54
C ILE A 148 2.37 4.66 -3.97
N PRO A 149 3.22 5.64 -4.30
CA PRO A 149 3.65 5.88 -5.68
C PRO A 149 4.42 4.70 -6.30
N GLY A 150 5.07 3.87 -5.47
CA GLY A 150 5.84 2.70 -5.92
C GLY A 150 4.99 1.63 -6.63
N TRP A 151 3.68 1.59 -6.39
CA TRP A 151 2.80 0.59 -6.99
C TRP A 151 2.21 1.01 -8.34
N VAL A 152 2.17 2.32 -8.59
CA VAL A 152 1.48 2.89 -9.74
C VAL A 152 2.04 2.38 -11.08
N PRO A 153 3.38 2.34 -11.31
CA PRO A 153 3.92 1.86 -12.59
C PRO A 153 3.54 0.41 -12.91
N LYS A 154 3.60 -0.47 -11.92
CA LYS A 154 3.24 -1.90 -12.07
C LYS A 154 1.76 -2.03 -12.39
N ALA A 155 0.90 -1.30 -11.68
CA ALA A 155 -0.54 -1.31 -11.90
C ALA A 155 -0.92 -0.78 -13.29
N TYR A 156 -0.30 0.32 -13.73
CA TYR A 156 -0.50 0.87 -15.08
C TYR A 156 -0.08 -0.11 -16.16
N SER A 157 1.10 -0.71 -16.04
CA SER A 157 1.58 -1.71 -17.00
C SER A 157 0.59 -2.86 -17.15
N GLU A 158 0.12 -3.43 -16.04
CA GLU A 158 -0.86 -4.53 -16.08
C GLU A 158 -2.21 -4.08 -16.67
N LEU A 159 -2.72 -2.89 -16.34
CA LEU A 159 -3.99 -2.37 -16.88
C LEU A 159 -3.93 -2.01 -18.37
N VAL A 160 -2.77 -1.54 -18.86
CA VAL A 160 -2.58 -1.28 -20.29
C VAL A 160 -2.48 -2.59 -21.07
N ASN A 161 -1.84 -3.61 -20.49
CA ASN A 161 -1.56 -4.87 -21.16
C ASN A 161 -2.68 -5.90 -21.06
N ARG A 162 -3.62 -5.77 -20.11
CA ARG A 162 -4.74 -6.72 -20.00
C ARG A 162 -5.69 -6.66 -21.20
N LYS A 163 -6.39 -7.76 -21.44
CA LYS A 163 -7.32 -7.89 -22.58
C LYS A 163 -8.62 -7.14 -22.34
N GLU A 164 -9.10 -7.14 -21.10
CA GLU A 164 -10.37 -6.54 -20.69
C GLU A 164 -10.32 -5.02 -20.77
N VAL A 165 -11.37 -4.39 -21.30
CA VAL A 165 -11.54 -2.94 -21.24
C VAL A 165 -11.73 -2.47 -19.81
N LEU A 166 -11.58 -1.16 -19.53
CA LEU A 166 -12.03 -0.62 -18.25
C LEU A 166 -13.55 -0.72 -18.20
N THR A 167 -14.10 -1.23 -17.10
CA THR A 167 -15.55 -1.21 -16.87
C THR A 167 -15.99 0.17 -16.40
N ASP A 168 -17.29 0.48 -16.51
CA ASP A 168 -17.83 1.76 -16.04
C ASP A 168 -17.55 1.97 -14.54
N ASP A 169 -17.70 0.92 -13.72
CA ASP A 169 -17.37 0.95 -12.29
C ASP A 169 -15.88 1.25 -12.04
N GLU A 170 -14.98 0.66 -12.83
CA GLU A 170 -13.54 0.92 -12.70
C GLU A 170 -13.19 2.36 -13.10
N VAL A 171 -13.86 2.91 -14.11
CA VAL A 171 -13.67 4.30 -14.54
C VAL A 171 -14.17 5.26 -13.47
N GLU A 172 -15.33 4.99 -12.86
CA GLU A 172 -15.89 5.81 -11.78
C GLU A 172 -14.95 5.83 -10.57
N GLU A 173 -14.44 4.67 -10.15
CA GLU A 173 -13.56 4.56 -8.98
C GLU A 173 -12.14 5.11 -9.20
N LEU A 174 -11.54 4.93 -10.39
CA LEU A 174 -10.22 5.49 -10.70
C LEU A 174 -10.27 7.00 -10.95
N GLY A 175 -11.43 7.49 -11.38
CA GLY A 175 -11.58 8.84 -11.90
C GLY A 175 -10.99 9.02 -13.29
N TRP A 176 -11.41 10.13 -13.92
CA TRP A 176 -11.17 10.38 -15.33
C TRP A 176 -9.69 10.48 -15.72
N VAL A 177 -8.84 10.97 -14.81
CA VAL A 177 -7.42 11.18 -15.07
C VAL A 177 -6.71 9.85 -15.33
N ASP A 178 -6.87 8.88 -14.44
CA ASP A 178 -6.24 7.56 -14.57
C ASP A 178 -6.90 6.76 -15.70
N ALA A 179 -8.25 6.75 -15.77
CA ALA A 179 -8.97 6.03 -16.81
C ALA A 179 -8.62 6.50 -18.23
N PHE A 180 -8.56 7.82 -18.45
CA PHE A 180 -8.19 8.38 -19.74
C PHE A 180 -6.72 8.13 -20.07
N ALA A 181 -5.81 8.22 -19.08
CA ALA A 181 -4.40 7.91 -19.30
C ALA A 181 -4.21 6.45 -19.73
N ILE A 182 -4.85 5.50 -19.04
CA ILE A 182 -4.83 4.08 -19.40
C ILE A 182 -5.37 3.87 -20.82
N SER A 183 -6.53 4.47 -21.13
CA SER A 183 -7.14 4.34 -22.46
C SER A 183 -6.24 4.88 -23.57
N ARG A 184 -5.61 6.04 -23.35
CA ARG A 184 -4.63 6.65 -24.26
C ARG A 184 -3.44 5.73 -24.51
N TYR A 185 -2.88 5.11 -23.47
CA TYR A 185 -1.75 4.19 -23.63
C TYR A 185 -2.15 2.93 -24.41
N ARG A 186 -3.35 2.40 -24.17
CA ARG A 186 -3.88 1.26 -24.93
C ARG A 186 -4.08 1.60 -26.40
N GLU A 187 -4.60 2.79 -26.71
CA GLU A 187 -4.75 3.26 -28.09
C GLU A 187 -3.39 3.39 -28.80
N GLN A 188 -2.39 3.99 -28.14
CA GLN A 188 -1.04 4.10 -28.67
C GLN A 188 -0.40 2.73 -28.92
N LYS A 189 -0.58 1.77 -27.99
CA LYS A 189 -0.10 0.39 -28.17
C LYS A 189 -0.76 -0.26 -29.38
N MET A 190 -2.08 -0.13 -29.52
CA MET A 190 -2.83 -0.67 -30.66
C MET A 190 -2.41 -0.04 -31.99
N GLU A 191 -2.18 1.27 -32.04
CA GLU A 191 -1.69 1.96 -33.24
C GLU A 191 -0.32 1.44 -33.68
N LYS A 192 0.62 1.25 -32.75
CA LYS A 192 1.93 0.66 -33.02
C LYS A 192 1.80 -0.76 -33.58
N LEU A 193 0.93 -1.58 -33.00
CA LEU A 193 0.68 -2.94 -33.49
C LEU A 193 0.11 -2.92 -34.91
N VAL A 194 -0.91 -2.10 -35.17
CA VAL A 194 -1.54 -1.98 -36.50
C VAL A 194 -0.56 -1.48 -37.56
N THR A 195 0.27 -0.49 -37.23
CA THR A 195 1.31 0.03 -38.15
C THR A 195 2.39 -1.00 -38.41
N HIS A 196 2.79 -1.78 -37.40
CA HIS A 196 3.72 -2.89 -37.56
C HIS A 196 3.15 -3.97 -38.51
N PHE A 197 1.90 -4.38 -38.32
CA PHE A 197 1.26 -5.36 -39.23
C PHE A 197 1.13 -4.84 -40.67
N LYS A 198 0.75 -3.57 -40.85
CA LYS A 198 0.65 -2.94 -42.18
C LYS A 198 2.00 -2.84 -42.90
N THR A 199 3.10 -2.62 -42.17
CA THR A 199 4.44 -2.53 -42.74
C THR A 199 5.11 -3.90 -42.92
N GLY A 200 4.80 -4.88 -42.08
CA GLY A 200 5.23 -6.27 -42.19
C GLY A 200 4.66 -6.97 -43.44
N HIS A 201 3.39 -6.73 -43.78
CA HIS A 201 2.78 -7.24 -45.03
C HIS A 201 3.38 -6.64 -46.30
N LYS A 202 3.99 -5.45 -46.24
CA LYS A 202 4.70 -4.88 -47.41
C LYS A 202 6.10 -5.48 -47.62
N ARG A 203 6.61 -6.28 -46.68
CA ARG A 203 7.93 -6.93 -46.75
C ARG A 203 7.92 -8.38 -47.22
N THR A 204 6.76 -8.97 -47.56
CA THR A 204 6.76 -10.18 -48.39
C THR A 204 7.22 -9.78 -49.79
N ARG A 205 8.50 -9.98 -50.06
CA ARG A 205 9.12 -9.76 -51.37
C ARG A 205 8.22 -10.38 -52.43
N ARG A 206 7.71 -9.54 -53.32
CA ARG A 206 7.24 -9.97 -54.64
C ARG A 206 8.43 -10.69 -55.26
N CYS A 207 8.34 -11.99 -55.48
CA CYS A 207 9.21 -12.64 -56.44
C CYS A 207 8.89 -11.99 -57.78
N GLU A 208 9.67 -11.00 -58.18
CA GLU A 208 9.57 -10.42 -59.51
C GLU A 208 9.88 -11.56 -60.48
N SER A 209 8.85 -11.96 -61.21
CA SER A 209 8.90 -12.92 -62.29
C SER A 209 9.81 -12.37 -63.39
N GLY A 210 11.11 -12.54 -63.21
CA GLY A 210 12.10 -12.48 -64.28
C GLY A 210 12.08 -13.80 -65.02
N HIS A 211 11.63 -13.74 -66.28
CA HIS A 211 11.80 -14.71 -67.36
C HIS A 211 11.59 -16.21 -67.06
N HIS A 212 10.53 -16.76 -67.67
CA HIS A 212 10.42 -18.17 -68.00
C HIS A 212 11.67 -18.63 -68.73
N ASN A 213 12.50 -19.42 -68.06
CA ASN A 213 13.07 -20.69 -68.50
C ASN A 213 14.24 -21.00 -67.58
N ASP A 214 13.95 -21.80 -66.56
CA ASP A 214 14.84 -22.76 -65.90
C ASP A 214 14.30 -22.97 -64.49
N ILE A 215 13.48 -24.01 -64.36
CA ILE A 215 13.04 -24.55 -63.07
C ILE A 215 14.18 -25.44 -62.59
N PRO A 216 14.92 -25.11 -61.50
CA PRO A 216 15.65 -26.13 -60.79
C PRO A 216 14.61 -26.96 -60.04
N SER A 217 14.58 -28.25 -60.33
CA SER A 217 13.83 -29.29 -59.63
C SER A 217 14.26 -29.38 -58.16
N GLY A 218 13.79 -28.43 -57.33
CA GLY A 218 14.22 -28.36 -55.93
C GLY A 218 13.34 -27.52 -55.00
N CYS A 219 12.26 -26.90 -55.47
CA CYS A 219 11.37 -26.15 -54.58
C CYS A 219 10.34 -27.09 -53.93
N ARG A 220 10.71 -27.74 -52.81
CA ARG A 220 9.73 -28.39 -51.94
C ARG A 220 8.77 -27.32 -51.41
N LYS A 221 7.47 -27.51 -51.66
CA LYS A 221 6.34 -26.69 -51.17
C LYS A 221 6.17 -26.71 -49.63
N SER A 222 7.23 -26.91 -48.84
CA SER A 222 7.16 -27.07 -47.38
C SER A 222 7.88 -25.99 -46.58
N SER A 223 8.30 -24.88 -47.20
CA SER A 223 8.92 -23.76 -46.48
C SER A 223 8.24 -22.42 -46.75
N CYS A 224 6.91 -22.41 -46.84
CA CYS A 224 6.18 -21.26 -46.31
C CYS A 224 6.27 -21.37 -44.79
N ARG A 225 7.36 -20.84 -44.21
CA ARG A 225 7.41 -20.65 -42.75
C ARG A 225 6.18 -19.82 -42.41
N GLN A 226 5.37 -20.34 -41.50
CA GLN A 226 4.33 -19.57 -40.82
C GLN A 226 4.93 -18.23 -40.37
N PRO A 227 4.13 -17.14 -40.32
CA PRO A 227 4.62 -15.92 -39.71
C PRO A 227 5.03 -16.27 -38.29
N ILE A 228 6.34 -16.17 -38.04
CA ILE A 228 6.85 -16.20 -36.68
C ILE A 228 6.23 -14.94 -36.06
N ILE A 229 5.20 -15.14 -35.25
CA ILE A 229 4.82 -14.14 -34.25
C ILE A 229 5.99 -14.20 -33.27
N GLU A 230 7.08 -13.49 -33.58
CA GLU A 230 8.06 -13.17 -32.55
C GLU A 230 7.25 -12.37 -31.53
N GLU A 231 7.08 -12.95 -30.35
CA GLU A 231 6.60 -12.22 -29.18
C GLU A 231 7.43 -10.94 -29.13
N VAL A 232 6.78 -9.82 -29.40
CA VAL A 232 7.43 -8.52 -29.31
C VAL A 232 7.83 -8.41 -27.85
N ASP A 233 9.13 -8.47 -27.61
CA ASP A 233 9.73 -8.25 -26.30
C ASP A 233 9.30 -6.83 -25.90
N ASP A 234 8.25 -6.74 -25.07
CA ASP A 234 7.57 -5.51 -24.62
C ASP A 234 8.49 -4.78 -23.61
N GLY A 235 9.69 -4.42 -24.08
CA GLY A 235 10.72 -3.74 -23.33
C GLY A 235 10.18 -2.43 -22.75
N CYS A 236 10.00 -2.42 -21.42
CA CYS A 236 9.80 -1.26 -20.54
C CYS A 236 9.15 -0.05 -21.24
N GLU A 237 7.85 -0.13 -21.56
CA GLU A 237 7.10 1.08 -21.90
C GLU A 237 7.07 2.00 -20.65
N ILE A 238 7.82 3.10 -20.72
CA ILE A 238 7.81 4.12 -19.68
C ILE A 238 6.51 4.92 -19.85
N PHE A 239 5.50 4.60 -19.03
CA PHE A 239 4.27 5.37 -18.96
C PHE A 239 4.55 6.71 -18.25
N ASP A 240 4.18 7.83 -18.89
CA ASP A 240 4.09 9.15 -18.24
C ASP A 240 2.89 9.16 -17.26
N VAL A 241 3.06 8.49 -16.12
CA VAL A 241 2.04 8.30 -15.09
C VAL A 241 1.59 9.66 -14.50
N PRO A 242 0.29 9.99 -14.51
CA PRO A 242 -0.23 11.19 -13.85
C PRO A 242 0.15 11.25 -12.36
N GLY A 243 0.64 12.40 -11.90
CA GLY A 243 1.01 12.60 -10.49
C GLY A 243 2.32 11.94 -10.05
N ALA A 244 3.03 11.21 -10.92
CA ALA A 244 4.37 10.73 -10.59
C ALA A 244 5.38 11.90 -10.57
N PRO A 245 6.35 11.92 -9.64
CA PRO A 245 7.44 12.88 -9.68
C PRO A 245 8.19 12.74 -11.01
N LYS A 246 8.31 13.86 -11.74
CA LYS A 246 9.01 13.89 -13.04
C LYS A 246 10.48 13.53 -12.81
N LYS A 247 10.88 12.29 -13.12
CA LYS A 247 12.31 11.97 -13.25
C LYS A 247 12.85 12.70 -14.49
N PRO A 248 14.07 13.28 -14.42
CA PRO A 248 14.72 13.81 -15.61
C PRO A 248 14.84 12.69 -16.65
N ARG A 249 14.50 13.00 -17.90
CA ARG A 249 14.61 12.06 -19.02
C ARG A 249 16.08 11.74 -19.28
N THR A 250 16.61 10.74 -18.60
CA THR A 250 17.89 10.12 -18.95
C THR A 250 17.60 8.72 -19.47
N CYS A 251 17.45 8.61 -20.79
CA CYS A 251 17.59 7.34 -21.48
C CYS A 251 19.07 6.98 -21.51
N LEU A 252 19.56 6.25 -20.51
CA LEU A 252 20.77 5.43 -20.63
C LEU A 252 20.66 4.32 -19.58
N GLY A 253 20.65 3.09 -20.07
CA GLY A 253 20.52 1.90 -19.26
C GLY A 253 21.75 1.68 -18.38
N THR A 254 21.50 1.28 -17.15
CA THR A 254 22.13 0.18 -16.40
C THR A 254 21.30 0.02 -15.14
N TRP A 255 20.86 -1.21 -14.86
CA TRP A 255 20.24 -1.56 -13.58
C TRP A 255 21.34 -1.49 -12.51
N GLY A 256 21.34 -0.41 -11.73
CA GLY A 256 22.12 -0.30 -10.51
C GLY A 256 21.28 -0.76 -9.32
N ALA A 257 21.86 -1.67 -8.54
CA ALA A 257 21.31 -2.23 -7.32
C ALA A 257 20.77 -1.16 -6.37
N TRP A 258 19.64 -1.47 -5.73
CA TRP A 258 19.25 -0.77 -4.51
C TRP A 258 20.08 -1.37 -3.38
N ASP A 259 21.22 -0.73 -3.09
CA ASP A 259 21.91 -0.94 -1.83
C ASP A 259 21.02 -0.45 -0.69
N VAL A 260 20.65 -1.39 0.18
CA VAL A 260 20.04 -1.14 1.48
C VAL A 260 21.16 -0.72 2.44
N PRO A 261 21.11 0.45 3.10
CA PRO A 261 21.99 0.71 4.22
C PRO A 261 21.51 -0.08 5.44
N LEU A 262 22.44 -0.81 6.06
CA LEU A 262 22.33 -1.28 7.45
C LEU A 262 22.20 -0.09 8.42
#